data_AF-A0A2A5M3V5-F1
#
_entry.id   AF-A0A2A5M3V5-F1
#
_cell.length_a   1.000
_cell.length_b   1.000
_cell.length_c   1.000
_cell.angle_alpha   90.00
_cell.angle_beta   90.00
_cell.angle_gamma   90.00
#
_symmetry.space_group_name_H-M   'P 1'
#
loop_
_entity.id
_entity.type
_entity.pdbx_description
1 polymer ?
#
loop_
_entity_poly.entity_id
_entity_poly.type
_entity_poly.pdbx_seq_one_letter_code
_entity_poly.pdbx_strand_id
1 'polypeptide(L)' 'MKTFLVCALEPSANLHLKEVLKAYKKDFGKFEIHGIYDESLCKEFDLNSRPL' A
#
# COMPACT_ATOMS: atom_id res chain seq x y z
N MET A 1 -1.68 -10.11 14.08
CA MET A 1 -1.75 -9.02 13.09
C MET A 1 -1.96 -9.63 11.72
N LYS A 2 -2.78 -9.03 10.86
CA LYS A 2 -2.88 -9.46 9.46
C LYS A 2 -1.83 -8.71 8.65
N THR A 3 -1.12 -9.45 7.82
CA THR A 3 0.03 -8.98 7.06
C THR A 3 -0.29 -9.05 5.58
N PHE A 4 -0.04 -7.97 4.83
CA PHE A 4 -0.38 -7.89 3.41
C PHE A 4 0.82 -7.44 2.58
N LEU A 5 1.03 -8.14 1.45
CA LEU A 5 1.90 -7.67 0.37
C LEU A 5 1.01 -7.06 -0.72
N VAL A 6 1.26 -5.81 -1.07
CA VAL A 6 0.34 -5.02 -1.89
C VAL A 6 1.07 -4.47 -3.12
N CYS A 7 0.90 -5.13 -4.26
CA CYS A 7 1.59 -4.78 -5.49
C CYS A 7 0.61 -4.14 -6.50
N ALA A 8 0.95 -2.97 -7.03
CA ALA A 8 0.34 -2.42 -8.23
C ALA A 8 1.40 -2.40 -9.35
N LEU A 9 1.11 -3.07 -10.46
CA LEU A 9 2.05 -3.22 -11.59
C LEU A 9 1.89 -2.10 -12.65
N GLU A 10 0.73 -1.46 -12.69
CA GLU A 10 0.42 -0.42 -13.66
C GLU A 10 0.08 0.91 -12.94
N PRO A 11 0.49 2.08 -13.48
CA PRO A 11 0.23 3.37 -12.85
C PRO A 11 -1.24 3.66 -12.56
N SER A 12 -2.15 3.17 -13.41
CA SER A 12 -3.60 3.30 -13.25
C SER A 12 -4.14 2.58 -12.00
N ALA A 13 -3.46 1.51 -11.56
CA ALA A 13 -3.84 0.76 -10.37
C ALA A 13 -3.47 1.50 -9.07
N ASN A 14 -2.52 2.43 -9.10
CA ASN A 14 -2.07 3.17 -7.90
C ASN A 14 -3.20 3.98 -7.26
N LEU A 15 -4.06 4.59 -8.08
CA LEU A 15 -5.22 5.35 -7.59
C LEU A 15 -6.20 4.44 -6.84
N HIS A 16 -6.51 3.28 -7.41
CA HIS A 16 -7.42 2.31 -6.81
C HIS A 16 -6.81 1.70 -5.55
N LEU A 17 -5.51 1.40 -5.59
CA LEU A 17 -4.76 0.87 -4.47
C LEU A 17 -4.82 1.80 -3.24
N LYS A 18 -4.65 3.10 -3.46
CA LYS A 18 -4.75 4.11 -2.41
C LYS A 18 -6.11 4.07 -1.71
N GLU A 19 -7.20 4.03 -2.47
CA GLU A 19 -8.56 4.01 -1.90
C GLU A 19 -8.84 2.70 -1.15
N VAL A 20 -8.37 1.55 -1.67
CA VAL A 20 -8.45 0.26 -0.98
C VAL A 20 -7.69 0.30 0.34
N LEU A 21 -6.45 0.78 0.36
CA LEU A 21 -5.63 0.85 1.58
C LEU A 21 -6.26 1.75 2.66
N LYS A 22 -6.86 2.88 2.26
CA LYS A 22 -7.60 3.76 3.18
C LYS A 22 -8.84 3.08 3.76
N ALA A 23 -9.65 2.43 2.92
CA ALA A 23 -10.83 1.69 3.36
C ALA A 23 -10.44 0.57 4.33
N TYR A 24 -9.38 -0.18 4.01
CA TYR A 24 -8.86 -1.23 4.88
C TYR A 24 -8.35 -0.69 6.23
N LYS A 25 -7.67 0.45 6.23
CA LYS A 25 -7.23 1.11 7.48
C LYS A 25 -8.41 1.47 8.37
N LYS A 26 -9.51 1.93 7.76
CA LYS A 26 -10.74 2.28 8.47
C LYS A 26 -11.42 1.02 9.06
N ASP A 27 -11.50 -0.05 8.29
CA ASP A 27 -12.30 -1.23 8.66
C ASP A 27 -11.54 -2.22 9.57
N PHE A 28 -10.22 -2.35 9.40
CA PHE A 28 -9.39 -3.34 10.10
C PHE A 28 -8.38 -2.71 11.06
N GLY A 29 -8.28 -1.38 11.10
CA GLY A 29 -7.36 -0.67 11.98
C GLY A 29 -5.91 -0.74 11.51
N LYS A 30 -5.03 -1.35 12.32
CA LYS A 30 -3.58 -1.43 12.03
C LYS A 30 -3.24 -2.66 11.21
N PHE A 31 -2.48 -2.45 10.13
CA PHE A 31 -1.91 -3.49 9.29
C PHE A 31 -0.49 -3.10 8.88
N GLU A 32 0.28 -4.10 8.44
CA GLU A 32 1.64 -3.92 7.95
C GLU A 32 1.64 -4.08 6.42
N ILE A 33 2.31 -3.16 5.73
CA ILE A 33 2.50 -3.18 4.28
C ILE A 33 3.97 -3.48 4.02
N HIS A 34 4.26 -4.56 3.30
CA HIS A 34 5.63 -5.00 3.05
C HIS A 34 6.28 -4.40 1.80
N GLY A 35 5.50 -3.79 0.92
CA GLY A 35 6.01 -3.21 -0.30
C GLY A 35 4.87 -2.72 -1.18
N ILE A 36 5.07 -1.54 -1.77
CA ILE A 36 4.30 -0.98 -2.87
C ILE A 36 5.31 -0.62 -3.96
N TYR A 37 5.01 -0.90 -5.22
CA TYR A 37 5.94 -0.59 -6.33
C TYR A 37 5.95 0.91 -6.70
N ASP A 38 4.87 1.62 -6.41
CA ASP A 38 4.77 3.06 -6.61
C ASP A 38 5.51 3.85 -5.51
N GLU A 39 6.54 4.60 -5.90
CA GLU A 39 7.35 5.40 -4.99
C GLU A 39 6.58 6.51 -4.27
N SER A 40 5.55 7.07 -4.90
CA SER A 40 4.73 8.14 -4.30
C SER A 40 3.87 7.60 -3.17
N LEU A 41 3.27 6.43 -3.35
CA LEU A 41 2.53 5.70 -2.33
C LEU A 41 3.45 5.18 -1.24
N CYS A 42 4.65 4.70 -1.56
CA CYS A 42 5.63 4.34 -0.53
C CYS A 42 5.93 5.51 0.42
N LYS A 43 6.10 6.73 -0.11
CA LYS A 43 6.29 7.92 0.72
C LYS A 43 5.04 8.28 1.53
N GLU A 44 3.86 8.23 0.91
CA GLU A 44 2.59 8.58 1.58
C GLU A 44 2.26 7.63 2.74
N PHE A 45 2.65 6.36 2.63
CA PHE A 45 2.40 5.33 3.64
C PHE A 45 3.62 5.05 4.54
N ASP A 46 4.69 5.86 4.45
CA ASP A 46 5.92 5.73 5.24
C ASP A 46 6.56 4.33 5.17
N LEU A 47 6.61 3.77 3.96
CA LEU A 47 7.12 2.43 3.71
C LEU A 47 8.64 2.47 3.50
N ASN A 48 9.38 1.79 4.37
CA ASN A 48 10.83 1.63 4.26
C ASN A 48 11.26 0.64 3.17
N SER A 49 10.32 -0.14 2.63
CA SER A 49 10.56 -1.13 1.58
C SER A 49 10.71 -0.46 0.22
N ARG A 50 11.90 -0.55 -0.36
CA ARG A 50 12.13 -0.23 -1.78
C ARG A 50 11.51 -1.34 -2.64
N PRO A 51 10.95 -1.02 -3.83
CA PRO A 51 10.61 -2.07 -4.78
C PRO A 51 11.89 -2.82 -5.19
N LEU A 52 11.76 -4.12 -5.41
CA LEU A 52 12.73 -4.89 -6.20
C LEU A 52 12.77 -4.35 -7.63
#